data_AF-A0A2W5E6N3-F1
#
_entry.id   AF-A0A2W5E6N3-F1
#
_cell.length_a   1.000
_cell.length_b   1.000
_cell.length_c   1.000
_cell.angle_alpha   90.00
_cell.angle_beta   90.00
_cell.angle_gamma   90.00
#
_symmetry.space_group_name_H-M   'P 1'
#
loop_
_entity.id
_entity.type
_entity.pdbx_description
1 polymer ?
#
loop_
_entity_poly.entity_id
_entity_poly.type
_entity_poly.pdbx_seq_one_letter_code
_entity_poly.pdbx_strand_id
1 'polypeptide(L)'
;HLGDIKTNIAENRVKTKVSEAYKNVFDKVYALMNSHVGDGTEPLDVAVYVDNLLQKSKWKAHYYFGKFGQKIGVPLKWILPQNTYENLMKKYNKMD
;
A
#
# COMPACT_ATOMS: atom_id res chain seq x y z
N HIS A 1 2.07 5.29 -3.45
CA HIS A 1 2.74 5.27 -2.15
C HIS A 1 2.83 3.82 -1.70
N LEU A 2 4.03 3.32 -1.37
CA LEU A 2 4.30 1.88 -1.14
C LEU A 2 4.60 1.54 0.33
N GLY A 3 4.68 2.54 1.20
CA GLY A 3 4.90 2.41 2.64
C GLY A 3 3.70 2.99 3.38
N ASP A 4 2.61 2.23 3.48
CA ASP A 4 1.32 2.80 3.87
C ASP A 4 1.21 3.15 5.36
N ILE A 5 1.91 2.40 6.22
CA ILE A 5 1.90 2.59 7.67
C ILE A 5 3.31 2.87 8.15
N LYS A 6 3.45 3.90 8.98
CA LYS A 6 4.71 4.34 9.56
C LYS A 6 5.15 3.43 10.69
N THR A 7 5.80 2.33 10.30
CA THR A 7 6.36 1.32 11.21
C THR A 7 7.88 1.25 11.05
N ASN A 8 8.57 0.56 11.96
CA ASN A 8 10.00 0.29 11.86
C ASN A 8 10.33 -0.87 10.88
N ILE A 9 9.44 -1.17 9.92
CA ILE A 9 9.60 -2.33 9.02
C ILE A 9 10.83 -2.23 8.12
N ALA A 10 11.28 -1.01 7.80
CA ALA A 10 12.47 -0.80 6.98
C ALA A 10 13.75 -1.33 7.67
N GLU A 11 13.80 -1.27 9.00
CA GLU A 11 14.96 -1.69 9.81
C GLU A 11 14.95 -3.19 10.10
N ASN A 12 13.77 -3.80 10.19
CA ASN A 12 13.59 -5.15 10.72
C ASN A 12 13.33 -6.23 9.65
N ARG A 13 13.17 -5.86 8.37
CA ARG A 13 12.81 -6.81 7.31
C ARG A 13 14.01 -7.64 6.85
N VAL A 14 13.88 -8.96 6.94
CA VAL A 14 14.83 -9.91 6.37
C VAL A 14 14.73 -9.93 4.84
N LYS A 15 15.88 -9.96 4.14
CA LYS A 15 15.98 -9.99 2.68
C LYS A 15 16.60 -11.29 2.19
N THR A 16 16.01 -11.89 1.17
CA THR A 16 16.60 -13.04 0.46
C THR A 16 17.47 -12.57 -0.70
N LYS A 17 18.27 -13.48 -1.28
CA LYS A 17 19.02 -13.19 -2.50
C LYS A 17 18.06 -12.97 -3.67
N VAL A 18 18.19 -11.85 -4.34
CA VAL A 18 17.41 -11.50 -5.54
C VAL A 18 18.13 -12.05 -6.78
N SER A 19 17.40 -12.63 -7.72
CA SER A 19 17.99 -13.09 -8.98
C SER A 19 18.43 -11.91 -9.84
N GLU A 20 19.46 -12.13 -10.66
CA GLU A 20 20.08 -11.07 -11.45
C GLU A 20 19.10 -10.38 -12.40
N ALA A 21 18.22 -11.16 -13.05
CA ALA A 21 17.20 -10.66 -13.97
C ALA A 21 16.23 -9.62 -13.36
N TYR A 22 16.02 -9.65 -12.03
CA TYR A 22 15.09 -8.73 -11.34
C TYR A 22 15.78 -7.72 -10.43
N LYS A 23 17.12 -7.76 -10.30
CA LYS A 23 17.86 -6.98 -9.31
C LYS A 23 17.58 -5.48 -9.41
N ASN A 24 17.69 -4.91 -10.61
CA ASN A 24 17.48 -3.48 -10.83
C ASN A 24 16.05 -3.02 -10.48
N VAL A 25 15.05 -3.81 -10.88
CA VAL A 25 13.63 -3.51 -10.60
C VAL A 25 13.37 -3.62 -9.10
N PHE A 26 13.88 -4.68 -8.47
CA PHE A 26 13.74 -4.90 -7.04
C PHE A 26 14.36 -3.75 -6.24
N ASP A 27 15.61 -3.38 -6.53
CA ASP A 27 16.33 -2.33 -5.80
C ASP A 27 15.60 -0.97 -5.92
N LYS A 28 15.09 -0.64 -7.12
CA LYS A 28 14.27 0.57 -7.35
C LYS A 28 13.00 0.55 -6.48
N VAL A 29 12.23 -0.54 -6.52
CA VAL A 29 10.97 -0.65 -5.77
C VAL A 29 11.22 -0.69 -4.27
N TYR A 30 12.28 -1.37 -3.83
CA TYR A 30 12.65 -1.50 -2.43
C TYR A 30 13.04 -0.14 -1.82
N ALA A 31 13.87 0.63 -2.52
CA ALA A 31 14.23 1.98 -2.10
C ALA A 31 13.00 2.90 -1.99
N LEU A 32 12.12 2.86 -3.00
CA LEU A 32 10.88 3.64 -3.02
C LEU A 32 9.90 3.24 -1.92
N MET A 33 9.82 1.95 -1.59
CA MET A 33 8.99 1.45 -0.50
C MET A 33 9.52 1.96 0.85
N ASN A 34 10.82 1.84 1.10
CA ASN A 34 11.43 2.31 2.34
C ASN A 34 11.30 3.82 2.53
N SER A 35 11.50 4.62 1.46
CA SER A 35 11.33 6.07 1.55
C SER A 35 9.89 6.45 1.90
N HIS A 36 8.92 5.67 1.45
CA HIS A 36 7.51 5.92 1.74
C HIS A 36 7.08 5.55 3.17
N VAL A 37 7.76 4.61 3.84
CA VAL A 37 7.35 4.17 5.20
C VAL A 37 7.34 5.34 6.19
N GLY A 38 8.33 6.26 6.10
CA GLY A 38 8.39 7.43 6.97
C GLY A 38 7.21 8.40 6.81
N ASP A 39 6.64 8.48 5.60
CA ASP A 39 5.49 9.32 5.23
C ASP A 39 4.14 8.57 5.29
N GLY A 40 4.17 7.34 5.83
CA GLY A 40 3.00 6.50 6.02
C GLY A 40 2.05 7.07 7.07
N THR A 41 0.84 6.52 7.12
CA THR A 41 -0.14 6.83 8.15
C THR A 41 0.33 6.34 9.51
N GLU A 42 0.03 7.07 10.58
CA GLU A 42 0.43 6.69 11.93
C GLU A 42 -0.28 5.38 12.36
N PRO A 43 0.42 4.44 13.03
CA PRO A 43 -0.19 3.19 13.49
C PRO A 43 -1.41 3.39 14.40
N LEU A 44 -1.46 4.51 15.13
CA LEU A 44 -2.59 4.87 15.99
C LEU A 44 -3.90 5.01 15.18
N ASP A 45 -3.84 5.55 13.96
CA ASP A 45 -5.01 5.70 13.10
C ASP A 45 -5.58 4.34 12.69
N VAL A 46 -4.71 3.33 12.52
CA VAL A 46 -5.11 1.94 12.26
C VAL A 46 -5.85 1.39 13.48
N ALA A 47 -5.30 1.60 14.68
CA ALA A 47 -5.90 1.12 15.92
C ALA A 47 -7.29 1.74 16.14
N VAL A 48 -7.42 3.06 15.98
CA VAL A 48 -8.70 3.78 16.06
C VAL A 48 -9.68 3.26 15.00
N TYR A 49 -9.23 3.01 13.76
CA TYR A 49 -10.08 2.45 12.73
C TYR A 49 -10.61 1.06 13.09
N VAL A 50 -9.75 0.18 13.60
CA VAL A 50 -10.13 -1.17 14.03
C VAL A 50 -11.09 -1.12 15.21
N ASP A 51 -10.83 -0.29 16.22
CA ASP A 51 -11.74 -0.12 17.37
C ASP A 51 -13.15 0.29 16.92
N ASN A 52 -13.24 1.27 16.02
CA ASN A 52 -14.52 1.67 15.41
C ASN A 52 -15.21 0.55 14.61
N LEU A 53 -14.48 -0.43 14.07
CA LEU A 53 -15.07 -1.61 13.44
C LEU A 53 -15.62 -2.59 14.46
N LEU A 54 -14.91 -2.81 15.58
CA LEU A 54 -15.31 -3.71 16.65
C LEU A 54 -16.61 -3.28 17.32
N GLN A 55 -16.87 -1.96 17.40
CA GLN A 55 -18.11 -1.42 17.96
C GLN A 55 -19.35 -1.59 17.05
N LYS A 56 -19.19 -2.05 15.80
CA LYS A 56 -20.31 -2.22 14.87
C LYS A 56 -21.10 -3.47 15.17
N SER A 57 -22.43 -3.33 15.20
CA SER A 57 -23.36 -4.45 15.33
C SER A 57 -23.48 -5.32 14.08
N LYS A 58 -23.04 -4.82 12.91
CA LYS A 58 -23.06 -5.54 11.63
C LYS A 58 -21.76 -5.34 10.87
N TRP A 59 -21.15 -6.45 10.48
CA TRP A 59 -19.85 -6.49 9.84
C TRP A 59 -19.99 -6.65 8.32
N LYS A 60 -19.02 -6.14 7.56
CA LYS A 60 -18.93 -6.28 6.11
C LYS A 60 -17.79 -7.25 5.77
N ALA A 61 -17.86 -7.88 4.61
CA ALA A 61 -16.77 -8.74 4.12
C ALA A 61 -15.48 -7.97 3.80
N HIS A 62 -15.60 -6.68 3.43
CA HIS A 62 -14.46 -5.86 3.01
C HIS A 62 -14.47 -4.48 3.68
N TYR A 63 -13.27 -4.07 4.12
CA TYR A 63 -12.99 -2.76 4.72
C TYR A 63 -11.75 -2.17 4.05
N TYR A 64 -11.76 -0.85 3.86
CA TYR A 64 -10.69 -0.13 3.17
C TYR A 64 -10.11 0.93 4.08
N PHE A 65 -8.88 0.71 4.52
CA PHE A 65 -8.07 1.66 5.28
C PHE A 65 -6.99 2.25 4.35
N GLY A 66 -6.62 3.51 4.55
CA GLY A 66 -5.59 4.19 3.76
C GLY A 66 -5.95 5.62 3.38
N LYS A 67 -5.15 6.25 2.51
CA LYS A 67 -5.42 7.59 1.96
C LYS A 67 -6.60 7.51 0.98
N PHE A 68 -7.30 8.62 0.72
CA PHE A 68 -8.53 8.66 -0.11
C PHE A 68 -8.39 7.94 -1.46
N GLY A 69 -7.29 8.19 -2.18
CA GLY A 69 -7.01 7.54 -3.47
C GLY A 69 -6.86 6.02 -3.37
N GLN A 70 -6.29 5.51 -2.28
CA GLN A 70 -6.16 4.06 -2.05
C GLN A 70 -7.53 3.42 -1.78
N LYS A 71 -8.39 4.09 -0.99
CA LYS A 71 -9.75 3.60 -0.70
C LYS A 71 -10.61 3.51 -1.96
N ILE A 72 -10.46 4.44 -2.89
CA ILE A 72 -11.19 4.44 -4.18
C ILE A 72 -10.53 3.51 -5.20
N GLY A 73 -9.21 3.34 -5.14
CA GLY A 73 -8.48 2.48 -6.07
C GLY A 73 -8.93 1.01 -6.04
N VAL A 74 -9.37 0.50 -4.89
CA VAL A 74 -9.84 -0.89 -4.78
C VAL A 74 -11.16 -1.13 -5.54
N PRO A 75 -12.25 -0.37 -5.31
CA PRO A 75 -13.47 -0.52 -6.09
C PRO A 75 -13.26 -0.18 -7.57
N LEU A 76 -12.35 0.75 -7.90
CA LEU A 76 -12.10 1.17 -9.27
C LEU A 76 -11.53 0.04 -10.16
N LYS A 77 -10.81 -0.93 -9.58
CA LYS A 77 -10.33 -2.12 -10.28
C LYS A 77 -11.46 -2.90 -10.96
N TRP A 78 -12.65 -2.90 -10.37
CA TRP A 78 -13.80 -3.66 -10.89
C TRP A 78 -14.55 -2.91 -11.99
N ILE A 79 -14.32 -1.60 -12.12
CA ILE A 79 -15.04 -0.72 -13.05
C ILE A 79 -14.19 -0.47 -14.30
N LEU A 80 -12.86 -0.38 -14.16
CA LEU A 80 -11.96 -0.05 -15.25
C LEU A 80 -11.43 -1.30 -15.97
N PRO A 81 -11.23 -1.23 -17.31
CA PRO A 81 -10.44 -2.22 -18.02
C PRO A 81 -9.02 -2.35 -17.45
N GLN A 82 -8.49 -3.58 -17.43
CA GLN A 82 -7.21 -3.93 -16.80
C GLN A 82 -6.07 -2.97 -17.17
N ASN A 83 -5.83 -2.75 -18.47
CA ASN A 83 -4.73 -1.90 -18.94
C ASN A 83 -4.88 -0.43 -18.50
N THR A 84 -6.11 0.07 -18.47
CA THR A 84 -6.41 1.44 -18.02
C THR A 84 -6.13 1.60 -16.53
N TYR A 85 -6.55 0.61 -15.73
CA TYR A 85 -6.28 0.59 -14.30
C TYR A 85 -4.78 0.55 -14.00
N GLU A 86 -4.05 -0.34 -14.67
CA GLU A 86 -2.59 -0.47 -14.49
C GLU A 86 -1.85 0.83 -14.83
N ASN A 87 -2.20 1.48 -15.95
CA ASN A 87 -1.60 2.75 -16.33
C ASN A 87 -1.92 3.87 -15.33
N LEU A 88 -3.15 3.92 -14.81
CA LEU A 88 -3.53 4.85 -13.74
C LEU A 88 -2.68 4.62 -12.48
N MET A 89 -2.49 3.36 -12.08
CA MET A 89 -1.72 3.01 -10.90
C MET A 89 -0.23 3.33 -11.06
N LYS A 90 0.38 3.13 -12.24
CA LYS A 90 1.77 3.49 -12.49
C LYS A 90 2.01 4.98 -12.31
N LYS A 91 1.15 5.81 -12.90
CA LYS A 91 1.17 7.28 -12.75
C LYS A 91 0.97 7.70 -11.30
N TYR A 92 -0.03 7.14 -10.63
CA TYR A 92 -0.33 7.45 -9.22
C TYR A 92 0.85 7.14 -8.28
N ASN A 93 1.60 6.08 -8.57
CA ASN A 93 2.75 5.66 -7.76
C ASN A 93 4.09 6.26 -8.20
N LYS A 94 4.12 7.12 -9.23
CA LYS A 94 5.36 7.67 -9.81
C LYS A 94 6.37 6.57 -10.18
N MET A 95 5.86 5.49 -10.76
CA MET A 95 6.69 4.34 -11.17
C MET A 95 7.17 4.44 -12.63
N ASP A 96 6.62 5.41 -13.37
CA ASP A 96 7.03 5.82 -14.72
C ASP A 96 8.20 6.82 -14.67
#